data_AF-A0A5K1GHI6-F1
#
_entry.id   AF-A0A5K1GHI6-F1
#
_cell.length_a   1.000
_cell.length_b   1.000
_cell.length_c   1.000
_cell.angle_alpha   90.00
_cell.angle_beta   90.00
_cell.angle_gamma   90.00
#
_symmetry.space_group_name_H-M   'P 1'
#
loop_
_entity.id
_entity.type
_entity.pdbx_description
1 polymer ?
#
loop_
_entity_poly.entity_id
_entity_poly.type
_entity_poly.pdbx_seq_one_letter_code
_entity_poly.pdbx_strand_id
1 'polypeptide(L)' 'MKDMEMEKRNPRTVVAVILGGGAGTRLFPLTKRRAKPA' A
#
# COMPACT_ATOMS: atom_id res chain seq x y z
N MET A 1 -25.28 -15.25 -8.89
CA MET A 1 -24.12 -14.37 -8.61
C MET A 1 -24.65 -13.18 -7.84
N LYS A 2 -24.37 -13.11 -6.54
CA LYS A 2 -24.76 -11.97 -5.71
C LYS A 2 -23.48 -11.14 -5.60
N ASP A 3 -23.41 -10.09 -6.41
CA ASP A 3 -22.32 -9.14 -6.31
C ASP A 3 -22.30 -8.63 -4.88
N MET A 4 -21.17 -8.84 -4.21
CA MET A 4 -20.97 -8.41 -2.83
C MET A 4 -21.10 -6.89 -2.82
N GLU A 5 -22.23 -6.37 -2.35
CA GLU A 5 -22.37 -4.94 -2.07
C GLU A 5 -21.27 -4.56 -1.08
N MET A 6 -20.27 -3.82 -1.56
CA MET A 6 -19.23 -3.27 -0.69
C MET A 6 -19.89 -2.27 0.25
N GLU A 7 -19.99 -2.63 1.52
CA GLU A 7 -20.43 -1.72 2.57
C GLU A 7 -19.49 -0.50 2.60
N LYS A 8 -20.01 0.66 2.17
CA LYS A 8 -19.27 1.93 2.17
C LYS A 8 -19.12 2.43 3.61
N ARG A 9 -17.93 2.26 4.18
CA ARG A 9 -17.59 2.84 5.49
C ARG A 9 -17.36 4.35 5.37
N ASN A 10 -17.79 5.10 6.38
CA ASN A 10 -17.53 6.54 6.46
C ASN A 10 -16.01 6.79 6.59
N PRO A 11 -15.36 7.55 5.69
CA PRO A 11 -13.93 7.83 5.78
C PRO A 11 -13.49 8.51 7.08
N ARG A 12 -14.40 9.21 7.77
CA ARG A 12 -14.12 9.86 9.05
C ARG A 12 -13.95 8.90 10.23
N THR A 13 -14.40 7.65 10.08
CA THR A 13 -14.35 6.63 11.15
C THR A 13 -13.25 5.60 10.93
N VAL A 14 -12.43 5.75 9.88
CA VAL A 14 -11.38 4.81 9.50
C VAL A 14 -10.07 5.54 9.27
N VAL A 15 -8.94 4.86 9.49
CA VAL A 15 -7.60 5.39 9.25
C VAL A 15 -6.95 4.59 8.11
N ALA A 16 -6.30 5.32 7.19
CA ALA A 16 -5.44 4.73 6.18
C ALA A 16 -4.02 4.55 6.76
N VAL A 17 -3.51 3.33 6.73
CA VAL A 17 -2.12 3.03 7.10
C VAL A 17 -1.33 2.85 5.81
N ILE A 18 -0.46 3.82 5.49
CA ILE A 18 0.47 3.71 4.36
C ILE A 18 1.75 3.04 4.88
N LEU A 19 2.00 1.81 4.46
CA LEU A 19 3.26 1.15 4.75
C LEU A 19 4.35 1.75 3.85
N GLY A 20 5.45 2.17 4.47
CA GLY A 20 6.60 2.68 3.75
C GLY A 20 7.18 1.64 2.78
N GLY A 21 7.98 2.14 1.84
CA GLY A 21 8.67 1.34 0.86
C GLY A 21 9.84 0.53 1.42
N GLY A 22 9.98 -0.74 1.02
CA GLY A 22 11.16 -1.56 1.34
C GLY A 22 12.33 -1.32 0.37
N ALA A 23 13.50 -1.92 0.63
CA ALA A 23 14.68 -1.73 -0.21
C ALA A 23 14.59 -2.36 -1.62
N GLY A 24 13.50 -3.05 -2.00
CA GLY A 24 13.32 -3.62 -3.34
C GLY A 24 14.55 -4.40 -3.86
N THR A 25 14.89 -5.54 -3.26
CA THR A 25 16.14 -6.28 -3.53
C THR A 25 16.33 -6.69 -5.00
N ARG A 26 15.24 -6.92 -5.74
CA ARG A 26 15.25 -7.20 -7.19
C ARG A 26 15.64 -5.98 -8.05
N LEU A 27 15.64 -4.78 -7.48
CA LEU A 27 16.03 -3.53 -8.11
C LEU A 27 17.44 -3.09 -7.69
N PHE A 28 18.21 -3.92 -6.99
CA PHE A 28 19.61 -3.60 -6.73
C PHE A 28 20.36 -3.34 -8.06
N PRO A 29 21.18 -2.28 -8.18
CA PRO A 29 21.59 -1.31 -7.14
C PRO A 29 20.71 -0.04 -7.04
N LEU A 30 19.64 0.07 -7.83
CA LEU A 30 18.81 1.28 -7.98
C LEU A 30 18.09 1.71 -6.68
N THR A 31 17.95 0.80 -5.72
CA THR A 31 17.36 1.03 -4.39
C THR A 31 18.40 0.97 -3.27
N LYS A 32 19.71 1.03 -3.58
CA LYS A 32 20.77 0.96 -2.55
C LYS A 32 20.72 2.11 -1.54
N ARG A 33 20.31 3.30 -1.97
CA ARG A 33 20.21 4.50 -1.13
C ARG A 33 18.78 5.01 -0.96
N ARG A 34 17.78 4.31 -1.53
CA ARG A 34 16.37 4.74 -1.52
C ARG A 34 15.45 3.53 -1.39
N ALA A 35 14.32 3.74 -0.74
CA ALA A 35 13.24 2.76 -0.76
C ALA A 35 12.63 2.61 -2.17
N LYS A 36 12.14 1.41 -2.48
CA LYS A 36 11.11 1.20 -3.50
C LYS A 36 9.80 1.72 -2.91
N PRO A 37 9.18 2.79 -3.44
CA PRO A 37 7.82 3.15 -3.04
C PRO A 37 6.90 1.95 -3.29
N ALA A 38 5.97 1.71 -2.35
CA ALA A 38 5.03 0.60 -2.40
C ALA A 38 4.43 0.40 -3.80
#